data_AF-A0A806K047-F1
#
_entry.id   AF-A0A806K047-F1
#
_cell.length_a   1.000
_cell.length_b   1.000
_cell.length_c   1.000
_cell.angle_alpha   90.00
_cell.angle_beta   90.00
_cell.angle_gamma   90.00
#
_symmetry.space_group_name_H-M   'P 1'
#
loop_
_entity.id
_entity.type
_entity.pdbx_description
1 polymer ?
#
loop_
_entity_poly.entity_id
_entity_poly.type
_entity_poly.pdbx_seq_one_letter_code
_entity_poly.pdbx_strand_id
1 'polypeptide(L)'
;MSGLEKKYDIIFFRNSIIYFSYRNRLFIFNSLAQSLHPDGLLFLGVSETSSLDHPLLANRYLSNAFYFQKTGIADSAPHPGLKQNETNSGGIKHKNQTEKQKLQDSSKAAKQAAFPVNCSEIAALLKNDEGKTNAENVIQKFNSKDAVSIPGSGLCAAVIYCLHTHEMDCADKILTFLEERSSCACIKFLRGEYYLLRGNNEEAGKHYHEAAIREKHFWPAFYRIASLASEGNMTRYEYKIKKAIESIELFQNREREERLYYECFMDGFSPDYFLRILVKKLV
;
A
#
# COMPACT_ATOMS: atom_id res chain seq x y z
N MET A 1 -22.02 -25.95 19.30
CA MET A 1 -22.40 -24.53 19.50
C MET A 1 -23.58 -24.22 18.58
N SER A 2 -24.82 -24.22 19.10
CA SER A 2 -26.08 -24.09 18.33
C SER A 2 -26.74 -22.70 18.47
N GLY A 3 -25.97 -21.66 18.78
CA GLY A 3 -26.51 -20.33 19.13
C GLY A 3 -26.66 -19.32 17.99
N LEU A 4 -26.23 -19.64 16.76
CA LEU A 4 -26.15 -18.69 15.63
C LEU A 4 -27.10 -19.04 14.47
N GLU A 5 -28.20 -19.76 14.74
CA GLU A 5 -29.27 -19.92 13.74
C GLU A 5 -30.08 -18.63 13.53
N LYS A 6 -29.92 -17.64 14.41
CA LYS A 6 -30.53 -16.33 14.23
C LYS A 6 -29.80 -15.55 13.14
N LYS A 7 -30.56 -15.16 12.11
CA LYS A 7 -30.12 -14.17 11.14
C LYS A 7 -30.33 -12.77 11.72
N TYR A 8 -29.43 -11.85 11.40
CA TYR A 8 -29.46 -10.46 11.87
C TYR A 8 -29.64 -9.51 10.69
N ASP A 9 -30.42 -8.46 10.86
CA ASP A 9 -30.55 -7.37 9.88
C ASP A 9 -29.33 -6.46 9.91
N ILE A 10 -28.79 -6.21 11.11
CA ILE A 10 -27.65 -5.31 11.33
C ILE A 10 -26.70 -5.94 12.35
N ILE A 11 -25.41 -5.93 12.02
CA ILE A 11 -24.32 -6.30 12.94
C ILE A 11 -23.36 -5.13 13.08
N PHE A 12 -23.03 -4.78 14.33
CA PHE A 12 -21.92 -3.89 14.66
C PHE A 12 -20.76 -4.71 15.18
N PHE A 13 -19.66 -4.78 14.43
CA PHE A 13 -18.48 -5.55 14.79
C PHE A 13 -17.25 -4.63 14.70
N ARG A 14 -17.01 -3.87 15.76
CA ARG A 14 -16.00 -2.80 15.79
C ARG A 14 -14.85 -3.13 16.72
N ASN A 15 -13.65 -2.68 16.35
CA ASN A 15 -12.42 -2.71 17.17
C ASN A 15 -12.05 -4.11 17.68
N SER A 16 -12.52 -5.15 16.99
CA SER A 16 -12.35 -6.52 17.41
C SER A 16 -11.47 -7.26 16.42
N ILE A 17 -11.57 -6.95 15.12
CA ILE A 17 -10.90 -7.71 14.08
C ILE A 17 -9.37 -7.54 14.14
N ILE A 18 -8.91 -6.39 14.64
CA ILE A 18 -7.49 -6.02 14.74
C ILE A 18 -6.67 -6.97 15.62
N TYR A 19 -7.31 -7.73 16.52
CA TYR A 19 -6.63 -8.68 17.40
C TYR A 19 -6.48 -10.08 16.80
N PHE A 20 -7.03 -10.32 15.62
CA PHE A 20 -7.04 -11.64 15.00
C PHE A 20 -6.07 -11.72 13.84
N SER A 21 -5.39 -12.86 13.72
CA SER A 21 -4.59 -13.19 12.54
C SER A 21 -5.45 -13.18 11.29
N TYR A 22 -4.85 -12.91 10.12
CA TYR A 22 -5.57 -12.90 8.83
C TYR A 22 -6.48 -14.12 8.63
N ARG A 23 -5.99 -15.33 8.90
CA ARG A 23 -6.77 -16.58 8.82
C ARG A 23 -8.01 -16.55 9.72
N ASN A 24 -7.87 -16.07 10.95
CA ASN A 24 -9.00 -15.97 11.89
C ASN A 24 -9.97 -14.85 11.47
N ARG A 25 -9.47 -13.75 10.90
CA ARG A 25 -10.32 -12.68 10.35
C ARG A 25 -11.24 -13.20 9.26
N LEU A 26 -10.71 -13.97 8.30
CA LEU A 26 -11.51 -14.60 7.25
C LEU A 26 -12.61 -15.52 7.81
N PHE A 27 -12.29 -16.32 8.84
CA PHE A 27 -13.28 -17.18 9.49
C PHE A 27 -14.38 -16.37 10.18
N ILE A 28 -14.00 -15.30 10.90
CA ILE A 28 -14.94 -14.38 11.56
C ILE A 28 -15.82 -13.72 10.50
N PHE A 29 -15.25 -13.17 9.43
CA PHE A 29 -16.02 -12.51 8.38
C PHE A 29 -16.99 -13.44 7.66
N ASN A 30 -16.59 -14.68 7.36
CA ASN A 30 -17.50 -15.70 6.83
C ASN A 30 -18.66 -15.96 7.79
N SER A 31 -18.37 -16.07 9.09
CA SER A 31 -19.39 -16.29 10.12
C SER A 31 -20.35 -15.09 10.23
N LEU A 32 -19.83 -13.86 10.22
CA LEU A 32 -20.63 -12.63 10.24
C LEU A 32 -21.51 -12.52 8.98
N ALA A 33 -20.95 -12.75 7.80
CA ALA A 33 -21.67 -12.75 6.54
C ALA A 33 -22.77 -13.81 6.52
N GLN A 34 -22.48 -15.03 6.99
CA GLN A 34 -23.50 -16.08 7.10
C GLN A 34 -24.61 -15.71 8.08
N SER A 35 -24.29 -14.99 9.16
CA SER A 35 -25.24 -14.58 10.19
C SER A 35 -26.13 -13.41 9.76
N LEU A 36 -25.80 -12.66 8.70
CA LEU A 36 -26.68 -11.61 8.17
C LEU A 36 -27.83 -12.18 7.34
N HIS A 37 -28.99 -11.54 7.43
CA HIS A 37 -30.05 -11.67 6.42
C HIS A 37 -29.54 -11.20 5.04
N PRO A 38 -30.14 -11.67 3.92
CA PRO A 38 -29.99 -10.98 2.63
C PRO A 38 -30.26 -9.48 2.80
N ASP A 39 -29.44 -8.63 2.19
CA ASP A 39 -29.45 -7.17 2.33
C ASP A 39 -29.11 -6.62 3.73
N GLY A 40 -28.77 -7.50 4.68
CA GLY A 40 -28.33 -7.12 6.01
C GLY A 40 -27.01 -6.34 6.01
N LEU A 41 -26.83 -5.50 7.03
CA LEU A 41 -25.76 -4.51 7.11
C LEU A 41 -24.71 -4.90 8.17
N LEU A 42 -23.43 -4.82 7.81
CA LEU A 42 -22.30 -4.99 8.71
C LEU A 42 -21.53 -3.67 8.84
N PHE A 43 -21.44 -3.17 10.06
CA PHE A 43 -20.65 -2.01 10.41
C PHE A 43 -19.36 -2.47 11.10
N LEU A 44 -18.22 -2.10 10.51
CA LEU A 44 -16.90 -2.34 11.08
C LEU A 44 -16.30 -1.03 11.64
N GLY A 45 -15.21 -1.16 12.41
CA GLY A 45 -14.36 -0.02 12.72
C GLY A 45 -13.78 0.59 11.44
N VAL A 46 -13.55 1.91 11.44
CA VAL A 46 -13.03 2.63 10.26
C VAL A 46 -11.67 2.09 9.79
N SER A 47 -10.82 1.66 10.73
CA SER A 47 -9.54 1.00 10.46
C SER A 47 -9.67 -0.43 9.95
N GLU A 48 -10.85 -1.03 10.09
CA GLU A 48 -11.12 -2.44 9.76
C GLU A 48 -11.76 -2.57 8.37
N THR A 49 -12.38 -1.51 7.86
CA THR A 49 -13.08 -1.48 6.57
C THR A 49 -12.18 -1.80 5.37
N SER A 50 -10.92 -1.34 5.36
CA SER A 50 -9.99 -1.62 4.24
C SER A 50 -9.52 -3.07 4.20
N SER A 51 -9.58 -3.77 5.33
CA SER A 51 -9.09 -5.14 5.44
C SER A 51 -10.11 -6.19 4.99
N LEU A 52 -11.33 -5.80 4.64
CA LEU A 52 -12.40 -6.72 4.27
C LEU A 52 -12.60 -6.73 2.75
N ASP A 53 -12.10 -7.78 2.11
CA ASP A 53 -12.53 -8.23 0.78
C ASP A 53 -13.28 -9.56 0.95
N HIS A 54 -14.58 -9.56 0.67
CA HIS A 54 -15.43 -10.74 0.90
C HIS A 54 -16.53 -10.84 -0.16
N PRO A 55 -16.68 -11.98 -0.85
CA PRO A 55 -17.52 -12.11 -2.05
C PRO A 55 -19.01 -11.87 -1.81
N LEU A 56 -19.48 -12.03 -0.57
CA LEU A 56 -20.89 -11.82 -0.19
C LEU A 56 -21.18 -10.44 0.42
N LEU A 57 -20.17 -9.57 0.57
CA LEU A 57 -20.30 -8.31 1.30
C LEU A 57 -19.86 -7.15 0.41
N ALA A 58 -20.82 -6.39 -0.10
CA ALA A 58 -20.54 -5.20 -0.91
C ALA A 58 -20.28 -4.00 -0.01
N ASN A 59 -19.12 -3.34 -0.16
CA ASN A 59 -18.83 -2.09 0.53
C ASN A 59 -19.74 -0.96 0.01
N ARG A 60 -20.39 -0.25 0.94
CA ARG A 60 -21.29 0.87 0.70
C ARG A 60 -20.89 2.05 1.59
N TYR A 61 -21.24 3.25 1.13
CA TYR A 61 -21.01 4.49 1.86
C TYR A 61 -22.27 5.36 1.81
N LEU A 62 -22.81 5.72 2.98
CA LEU A 62 -23.98 6.59 3.09
C LEU A 62 -23.85 7.46 4.35
N SER A 63 -24.18 8.75 4.24
CA SER A 63 -24.27 9.67 5.39
C SER A 63 -23.03 9.65 6.31
N ASN A 64 -21.83 9.60 5.72
CA ASN A 64 -20.55 9.51 6.44
C ASN A 64 -20.26 8.20 7.18
N ALA A 65 -21.00 7.13 6.90
CA ALA A 65 -20.72 5.80 7.42
C ALA A 65 -20.34 4.85 6.28
N PHE A 66 -19.27 4.08 6.50
CA PHE A 66 -18.96 2.89 5.70
C PHE A 66 -19.64 1.69 6.33
N TYR A 67 -20.25 0.86 5.50
CA TYR A 67 -20.86 -0.40 5.90
C TYR A 67 -20.77 -1.40 4.76
N PHE A 68 -20.92 -2.67 5.09
CA PHE A 68 -21.00 -3.74 4.10
C PHE A 68 -22.43 -4.24 4.05
N GLN A 69 -22.99 -4.36 2.86
CA GLN A 69 -24.31 -4.93 2.65
C GLN A 69 -24.16 -6.34 2.09
N LYS A 70 -24.85 -7.32 2.69
CA LYS A 70 -24.86 -8.68 2.20
C LYS A 70 -25.60 -8.76 0.88
N THR A 71 -24.92 -9.18 -0.18
CA THR A 71 -25.56 -9.39 -1.48
C THR A 71 -26.40 -10.66 -1.42
N GLY A 72 -27.70 -10.55 -1.71
CA GLY A 72 -28.52 -11.72 -2.00
C GLY A 72 -27.93 -12.45 -3.21
N ILE A 73 -27.93 -13.79 -3.19
CA ILE A 73 -27.42 -14.65 -4.28
C ILE A 73 -28.10 -14.35 -5.64
N ALA A 74 -29.15 -13.53 -5.67
CA ALA A 74 -29.92 -13.20 -6.87
C ALA A 74 -29.39 -12.01 -7.70
N ASP A 75 -28.55 -11.13 -7.16
CA ASP A 75 -28.11 -9.92 -7.86
C ASP A 75 -26.59 -9.88 -8.08
N SER A 76 -26.07 -10.86 -8.81
CA SER A 76 -24.85 -10.64 -9.60
C SER A 76 -25.18 -9.77 -10.82
N ALA A 77 -25.56 -8.51 -10.58
CA ALA A 77 -25.55 -7.50 -11.64
C ALA A 77 -24.08 -7.27 -12.06
N PRO A 78 -23.79 -7.08 -13.35
CA PRO A 78 -22.42 -6.99 -13.83
C PRO A 78 -21.73 -5.76 -13.21
N HIS A 79 -20.60 -5.96 -12.55
CA HIS A 79 -19.67 -4.87 -12.29
C HIS A 79 -19.32 -4.16 -13.61
N PRO A 80 -19.25 -2.82 -13.65
CA PRO A 80 -18.71 -2.10 -14.79
C PRO A 80 -17.27 -2.58 -15.01
N GLY A 81 -17.04 -3.16 -16.19
CA GLY A 81 -15.95 -4.10 -16.47
C GLY A 81 -14.54 -3.62 -16.16
N LEU A 82 -13.80 -4.48 -15.47
CA LEU A 82 -12.38 -4.68 -15.72
C LEU A 82 -12.29 -5.63 -16.92
N LYS A 83 -12.01 -5.09 -18.10
CA LYS A 83 -11.73 -5.89 -19.30
C LYS A 83 -10.38 -6.57 -19.11
N GLN A 84 -10.41 -7.90 -18.97
CA GLN A 84 -9.27 -8.75 -19.29
C GLN A 84 -9.18 -8.81 -20.83
N ASN A 85 -8.02 -8.47 -21.38
CA ASN A 85 -7.72 -8.78 -22.78
C ASN A 85 -6.50 -9.70 -22.83
N GLU A 86 -6.75 -10.82 -23.48
CA GLU A 86 -5.82 -11.88 -23.79
C GLU A 86 -4.74 -11.43 -24.76
N THR A 87 -3.60 -12.09 -24.59
CA THR A 87 -2.44 -12.16 -25.46
C THR A 87 -2.78 -12.44 -26.92
N ASN A 88 -2.11 -11.73 -27.84
CA ASN A 88 -1.68 -12.33 -29.10
C ASN A 88 -0.39 -11.72 -29.65
N SER A 89 0.48 -12.63 -30.09
CA SER A 89 1.84 -12.43 -30.56
C SER A 89 1.91 -12.00 -32.03
N GLY A 90 2.97 -11.25 -32.37
CA GLY A 90 3.64 -11.38 -33.68
C GLY A 90 3.99 -10.07 -34.41
N GLY A 91 5.29 -9.86 -34.69
CA GLY A 91 5.70 -9.27 -35.99
C GLY A 91 6.64 -8.04 -36.03
N ILE A 92 7.95 -8.25 -35.86
CA ILE A 92 9.04 -7.83 -36.78
C ILE A 92 9.37 -6.32 -37.05
N LYS A 93 10.58 -5.94 -36.59
CA LYS A 93 11.68 -5.10 -37.17
C LYS A 93 11.43 -3.68 -37.73
N HIS A 94 12.22 -2.70 -37.25
CA HIS A 94 13.19 -1.98 -38.09
C HIS A 94 14.32 -1.29 -37.30
N LYS A 95 15.53 -1.31 -37.88
CA LYS A 95 16.80 -0.70 -37.42
C LYS A 95 16.88 0.80 -37.73
N ASN A 96 17.67 1.54 -36.95
CA ASN A 96 18.87 2.35 -37.33
C ASN A 96 19.09 3.45 -36.27
N GLN A 97 20.14 3.37 -35.45
CA GLN A 97 21.46 4.01 -35.62
C GLN A 97 21.41 5.53 -35.87
N THR A 98 22.00 6.32 -34.95
CA THR A 98 23.20 7.13 -35.26
C THR A 98 23.90 7.55 -33.94
N GLU A 99 25.20 7.27 -33.89
CA GLU A 99 26.16 7.70 -32.88
C GLU A 99 26.49 9.20 -32.96
N LYS A 100 26.80 9.82 -31.82
CA LYS A 100 28.07 10.50 -31.50
C LYS A 100 27.84 11.59 -30.45
N GLN A 101 28.49 11.47 -29.29
CA GLN A 101 29.68 12.30 -29.01
C GLN A 101 30.42 11.87 -27.74
N LYS A 102 31.74 11.96 -27.86
CA LYS A 102 32.80 11.50 -26.98
C LYS A 102 33.10 12.50 -25.84
N LEU A 103 33.39 11.90 -24.69
CA LEU A 103 34.45 12.22 -23.71
C LEU A 103 34.59 13.64 -23.16
N GLN A 104 34.45 13.73 -21.82
CA GLN A 104 35.46 14.32 -20.94
C GLN A 104 35.39 13.66 -19.54
N ASP A 105 36.42 12.86 -19.27
CA ASP A 105 37.22 12.70 -18.03
C ASP A 105 36.78 13.49 -16.78
N SER A 106 36.93 13.03 -15.54
CA SER A 106 37.41 11.79 -14.94
C SER A 106 37.12 11.89 -13.43
N SER A 107 36.00 11.31 -13.01
CA SER A 107 35.68 10.96 -11.61
C SER A 107 34.53 9.94 -11.66
N LYS A 108 34.79 8.80 -12.30
CA LYS A 108 33.81 7.73 -12.46
C LYS A 108 34.03 6.69 -11.37
N ALA A 109 33.54 6.98 -10.16
CA ALA A 109 32.96 5.91 -9.36
C ALA A 109 32.00 5.17 -10.30
N ALA A 110 32.19 3.86 -10.49
CA ALA A 110 31.31 3.05 -11.32
C ALA A 110 29.87 3.36 -10.88
N LYS A 111 29.11 4.07 -11.73
CA LYS A 111 27.69 4.33 -11.51
C LYS A 111 27.05 2.95 -11.51
N GLN A 112 26.95 2.33 -10.33
CA GLN A 112 26.19 1.11 -10.14
C GLN A 112 24.84 1.39 -10.77
N ALA A 113 24.44 0.52 -11.71
CA ALA A 113 23.19 0.67 -12.42
C ALA A 113 22.09 0.89 -11.37
N ALA A 114 21.42 2.04 -11.46
CA ALA A 114 20.42 2.43 -10.47
C ALA A 114 19.43 1.29 -10.31
N PHE A 115 19.22 0.82 -9.08
CA PHE A 115 18.27 -0.24 -8.78
C PHE A 115 16.85 0.33 -8.97
N PRO A 116 16.16 0.03 -10.09
CA PRO A 116 14.87 0.65 -10.34
C PRO A 116 13.87 0.06 -9.34
N VAL A 117 13.10 0.94 -8.72
CA VAL A 117 12.01 0.58 -7.81
C VAL A 117 10.74 1.16 -8.42
N ASN A 118 9.81 0.29 -8.76
CA ASN A 118 8.54 0.65 -9.35
C ASN A 118 7.40 0.32 -8.37
N CYS A 119 6.63 1.33 -7.98
CA CYS A 119 5.61 1.12 -6.96
C CYS A 119 4.41 0.31 -7.47
N SER A 120 4.13 0.32 -8.78
CA SER A 120 3.08 -0.53 -9.35
C SER A 120 3.45 -2.02 -9.30
N GLU A 121 4.73 -2.34 -9.50
CA GLU A 121 5.25 -3.70 -9.32
C GLU A 121 5.20 -4.13 -7.84
N ILE A 122 5.55 -3.24 -6.91
CA ILE A 122 5.41 -3.50 -5.46
C ILE A 122 3.95 -3.81 -5.13
N ALA A 123 3.02 -2.98 -5.60
CA ALA A 123 1.60 -3.18 -5.35
C ALA A 123 1.08 -4.49 -5.96
N ALA A 124 1.49 -4.82 -7.19
CA ALA A 124 1.13 -6.08 -7.84
C ALA A 124 1.66 -7.30 -7.05
N LEU A 125 2.89 -7.21 -6.53
CA LEU A 125 3.49 -8.25 -5.70
C LEU A 125 2.81 -8.43 -4.34
N LEU A 126 2.03 -7.45 -3.86
CA LEU A 126 1.38 -7.50 -2.53
C LEU A 126 -0.14 -7.73 -2.60
N LYS A 127 -0.75 -7.71 -3.78
CA LYS A 127 -2.21 -7.63 -3.95
C LYS A 127 -2.99 -8.90 -3.56
N ASN A 128 -2.34 -10.06 -3.58
CA ASN A 128 -2.99 -11.37 -3.41
C ASN A 128 -2.31 -12.21 -2.32
N ASP A 129 -2.92 -13.33 -1.91
CA ASP A 129 -2.32 -14.27 -0.95
C ASP A 129 -0.96 -14.82 -1.45
N GLU A 130 -0.73 -14.79 -2.76
CA GLU A 130 0.57 -15.05 -3.37
C GLU A 130 1.64 -14.04 -2.96
N GLY A 131 1.25 -12.81 -2.61
CA GLY A 131 2.18 -11.76 -2.24
C GLY A 131 2.99 -12.07 -0.99
N LYS A 132 2.38 -12.77 -0.03
CA LYS A 132 3.10 -13.36 1.10
C LYS A 132 4.15 -14.36 0.62
N THR A 133 3.74 -15.31 -0.21
CA THR A 133 4.64 -16.35 -0.75
C THR A 133 5.78 -15.72 -1.58
N ASN A 134 5.48 -14.68 -2.34
CA ASN A 134 6.45 -13.93 -3.13
C ASN A 134 7.46 -13.19 -2.25
N ALA A 135 7.01 -12.52 -1.19
CA ALA A 135 7.87 -11.86 -0.23
C ALA A 135 8.77 -12.89 0.49
N GLU A 136 8.22 -14.01 0.95
CA GLU A 136 8.99 -15.10 1.57
C GLU A 136 10.05 -15.66 0.61
N ASN A 137 9.70 -15.90 -0.65
CA ASN A 137 10.63 -16.34 -1.68
C ASN A 137 11.75 -15.32 -1.93
N VAL A 138 11.43 -14.03 -1.93
CA VAL A 138 12.42 -12.95 -2.04
C VAL A 138 13.36 -12.95 -0.83
N ILE A 139 12.84 -13.10 0.38
CA ILE A 139 13.64 -13.14 1.62
C ILE A 139 14.57 -14.37 1.61
N GLN A 140 14.08 -15.53 1.19
CA GLN A 140 14.91 -16.74 1.07
C GLN A 140 16.05 -16.55 0.07
N LYS A 141 15.77 -15.99 -1.12
CA LYS A 141 16.79 -15.66 -2.13
C LYS A 141 17.78 -14.59 -1.65
N PHE A 142 17.30 -13.62 -0.87
CA PHE A 142 18.16 -12.59 -0.28
C PHE A 142 19.19 -13.23 0.68
N ASN A 143 18.75 -14.20 1.48
CA ASN A 143 19.60 -14.91 2.42
C ASN A 143 20.57 -15.92 1.75
N SER A 144 20.27 -16.42 0.54
CA SER A 144 21.12 -17.39 -0.18
C SER A 144 22.37 -16.77 -0.85
N LYS A 145 22.67 -15.48 -0.61
CA LYS A 145 23.70 -14.66 -1.28
C LYS A 145 23.42 -14.33 -2.76
N ASP A 146 22.24 -14.67 -3.28
CA ASP A 146 21.80 -14.31 -4.64
C ASP A 146 21.08 -12.95 -4.72
N ALA A 147 21.21 -12.12 -3.66
CA ALA A 147 20.52 -10.84 -3.50
C ALA A 147 20.68 -9.88 -4.69
N VAL A 148 21.80 -9.95 -5.42
CA VAL A 148 22.09 -9.08 -6.58
C VAL A 148 21.11 -9.29 -7.73
N SER A 149 20.48 -10.46 -7.83
CA SER A 149 19.54 -10.81 -8.90
C SER A 149 18.11 -10.33 -8.65
N ILE A 150 17.79 -9.91 -7.42
CA ILE A 150 16.43 -9.59 -7.01
C ILE A 150 16.10 -8.15 -7.42
N PRO A 151 14.99 -7.89 -8.15
CA PRO A 151 14.57 -6.54 -8.49
C PRO A 151 14.32 -5.68 -7.24
N GLY A 152 14.59 -4.37 -7.33
CA GLY A 152 14.38 -3.43 -6.21
C GLY A 152 12.94 -3.42 -5.71
N SER A 153 11.96 -3.46 -6.62
CA SER A 153 10.54 -3.60 -6.31
C SER A 153 10.25 -4.86 -5.46
N GLY A 154 10.90 -5.99 -5.77
CA GLY A 154 10.75 -7.24 -5.01
C GLY A 154 11.29 -7.12 -3.58
N LEU A 155 12.45 -6.49 -3.42
CA LEU A 155 13.03 -6.22 -2.10
C LEU A 155 12.16 -5.24 -1.28
N CYS A 156 11.62 -4.19 -1.91
CA CYS A 156 10.69 -3.28 -1.22
C CYS A 156 9.40 -3.99 -0.76
N ALA A 157 8.84 -4.87 -1.60
CA ALA A 157 7.69 -5.69 -1.20
C ALA A 157 8.02 -6.61 -0.01
N ALA A 158 9.22 -7.22 -0.01
CA ALA A 158 9.71 -8.00 1.12
C ALA A 158 9.87 -7.17 2.39
N VAL A 159 10.37 -5.93 2.30
CA VAL A 159 10.43 -5.01 3.46
C VAL A 159 9.03 -4.73 4.00
N ILE A 160 8.06 -4.39 3.15
CA ILE A 160 6.68 -4.13 3.58
C ILE A 160 6.11 -5.36 4.32
N TYR A 161 6.35 -6.55 3.78
CA TYR A 161 5.96 -7.80 4.42
C TYR A 161 6.61 -7.97 5.81
N CYS A 162 7.93 -7.81 5.91
CA CYS A 162 8.65 -7.93 7.19
C CYS A 162 8.17 -6.90 8.22
N LEU A 163 7.88 -5.67 7.82
CA LEU A 163 7.33 -4.65 8.70
C LEU A 163 5.93 -5.05 9.19
N HIS A 164 5.09 -5.61 8.33
CA HIS A 164 3.76 -6.10 8.69
C HIS A 164 3.79 -7.32 9.63
N THR A 165 4.78 -8.22 9.47
CA THR A 165 4.97 -9.38 10.35
C THR A 165 5.84 -9.09 11.57
N HIS A 166 6.28 -7.84 11.77
CA HIS A 166 7.19 -7.40 12.83
C HIS A 166 8.56 -8.11 12.83
N GLU A 167 9.03 -8.61 11.68
CA GLU A 167 10.36 -9.17 11.49
C GLU A 167 11.42 -8.07 11.27
N MET A 168 11.66 -7.26 12.31
CA MET A 168 12.44 -6.02 12.21
C MET A 168 13.89 -6.23 11.75
N ASP A 169 14.54 -7.31 12.19
CA ASP A 169 15.92 -7.61 11.78
C ASP A 169 16.03 -7.95 10.29
N CYS A 170 14.99 -8.57 9.73
CA CYS A 170 14.93 -8.86 8.30
C CYS A 170 14.70 -7.57 7.50
N ALA A 171 13.73 -6.74 7.93
CA ALA A 171 13.46 -5.44 7.32
C ALA A 171 14.71 -4.55 7.29
N ASP A 172 15.45 -4.47 8.40
CA ASP A 172 16.66 -3.64 8.52
C ASP A 172 17.78 -4.09 7.57
N LYS A 173 18.02 -5.39 7.46
CA LYS A 173 19.04 -5.95 6.54
C LYS A 173 18.71 -5.63 5.09
N ILE A 174 17.46 -5.83 4.67
CA ILE A 174 17.03 -5.56 3.29
C ILE A 174 17.06 -4.05 3.00
N LEU A 175 16.58 -3.22 3.94
CA LEU A 175 16.64 -1.77 3.79
C LEU A 175 18.07 -1.26 3.66
N THR A 176 18.99 -1.77 4.47
CA THR A 176 20.41 -1.37 4.40
C THR A 176 21.01 -1.74 3.04
N PHE A 177 20.73 -2.95 2.55
CA PHE A 177 21.15 -3.37 1.20
C PHE A 177 20.57 -2.49 0.09
N LEU A 178 19.30 -2.08 0.22
CA LEU A 178 18.62 -1.20 -0.72
C LEU A 178 19.22 0.22 -0.72
N GLU A 179 19.48 0.80 0.46
CA GLU A 179 20.01 2.15 0.62
C GLU A 179 21.44 2.31 0.07
N GLU A 180 22.24 1.26 0.07
CA GLU A 180 23.56 1.24 -0.59
C GLU A 180 23.48 1.39 -2.12
N ARG A 181 22.37 0.96 -2.73
CA ARG A 181 22.22 0.81 -4.19
C ARG A 181 21.26 1.81 -4.81
N SER A 182 20.30 2.27 -4.03
CA SER A 182 19.26 3.17 -4.49
C SER A 182 18.84 4.10 -3.39
N SER A 183 18.45 5.30 -3.80
CA SER A 183 18.19 6.41 -2.92
C SER A 183 16.89 7.09 -3.35
N CYS A 184 15.87 6.29 -3.70
CA CYS A 184 14.56 6.76 -4.10
C CYS A 184 13.67 7.10 -2.90
N ALA A 185 12.57 7.83 -3.15
CA ALA A 185 11.63 8.23 -2.10
C ALA A 185 11.01 7.03 -1.38
N CYS A 186 10.67 5.96 -2.10
CA CYS A 186 10.13 4.72 -1.55
C CYS A 186 11.04 4.12 -0.46
N ILE A 187 12.34 3.95 -0.72
CA ILE A 187 13.28 3.36 0.25
C ILE A 187 13.36 4.24 1.50
N LYS A 188 13.43 5.56 1.33
CA LYS A 188 13.44 6.50 2.46
C LYS A 188 12.14 6.47 3.26
N PHE A 189 11.00 6.32 2.59
CA PHE A 189 9.72 6.15 3.27
C PHE A 189 9.68 4.86 4.09
N LEU A 190 10.07 3.72 3.51
CA LEU A 190 10.10 2.43 4.21
C LEU A 190 11.06 2.44 5.41
N ARG A 191 12.19 3.14 5.31
CA ARG A 191 13.10 3.37 6.44
C ARG A 191 12.43 4.20 7.54
N GLY A 192 11.61 5.18 7.17
CA GLY A 192 10.76 5.92 8.11
C GLY A 192 9.75 5.03 8.83
N GLU A 193 9.06 4.14 8.10
CA GLU A 193 8.10 3.17 8.68
C GLU A 193 8.80 2.22 9.66
N TYR A 194 10.01 1.74 9.33
CA TYR A 194 10.84 0.94 10.22
C TYR A 194 11.10 1.64 11.57
N TYR A 195 11.54 2.90 11.55
CA TYR A 195 11.79 3.65 12.78
C TYR A 195 10.51 3.99 13.54
N LEU A 196 9.41 4.26 12.83
CA LEU A 196 8.12 4.51 13.44
C LEU A 196 7.64 3.28 14.23
N LEU A 197 7.72 2.08 13.65
CA LEU A 197 7.37 0.82 14.32
C LEU A 197 8.29 0.49 15.51
N ARG A 198 9.52 1.04 15.53
CA ARG A 198 10.45 0.96 16.67
C ARG A 198 10.18 2.02 17.75
N GLY A 199 9.21 2.91 17.55
CA GLY A 199 8.91 4.02 18.45
C GLY A 199 9.89 5.19 18.36
N ASN A 200 10.77 5.23 17.35
CA ASN A 200 11.71 6.33 17.15
C ASN A 200 11.14 7.37 16.18
N ASN A 201 10.26 8.22 16.70
CA ASN A 201 9.55 9.23 15.92
C ASN A 201 10.47 10.29 15.30
N GLU A 202 11.59 10.61 15.94
CA GLU A 202 12.54 11.61 15.43
C GLU A 202 13.22 11.12 14.14
N GLU A 203 13.79 9.92 14.17
CA GLU A 203 14.43 9.31 13.00
C GLU A 203 13.42 9.02 11.89
N ALA A 204 12.22 8.53 12.25
CA ALA A 204 11.14 8.37 11.29
C ALA A 204 10.84 9.68 10.55
N GLY A 205 10.73 10.79 11.30
CA GLY A 205 10.49 12.12 10.76
C GLY A 205 11.58 12.60 9.79
N LYS A 206 12.86 12.33 10.08
CA LYS A 206 14.00 12.64 9.19
C LYS A 206 13.86 11.91 7.85
N HIS A 207 13.59 10.60 7.90
CA HIS A 207 13.44 9.77 6.72
C HIS A 207 12.21 10.11 5.87
N TYR A 208 11.06 10.39 6.48
CA TYR A 208 9.90 10.88 5.73
C TYR A 208 10.19 12.23 5.05
N HIS A 209 10.96 13.10 5.71
CA HIS A 209 11.36 14.37 5.10
C HIS A 209 12.26 14.16 3.89
N GLU A 210 13.24 13.25 3.97
CA GLU A 210 14.08 12.87 2.83
C GLU A 210 13.25 12.29 1.68
N ALA A 211 12.26 11.44 1.97
CA ALA A 211 11.36 10.90 0.94
C ALA A 211 10.60 12.02 0.21
N ALA A 212 10.05 12.96 0.97
CA ALA A 212 9.32 14.11 0.42
C ALA A 212 10.20 15.09 -0.39
N ILE A 213 11.49 15.21 -0.07
CA ILE A 213 12.45 16.00 -0.86
C ILE A 213 12.72 15.33 -2.20
N ARG A 214 12.90 14.00 -2.18
CA ARG A 214 13.26 13.21 -3.36
C ARG A 214 12.13 13.14 -4.38
N GLU A 215 10.90 13.09 -3.90
CA GLU A 215 9.72 13.07 -4.73
C GLU A 215 8.67 14.04 -4.21
N LYS A 216 8.56 15.19 -4.89
CA LYS A 216 7.73 16.33 -4.49
C LYS A 216 6.25 15.99 -4.32
N HIS A 217 5.76 14.93 -4.95
CA HIS A 217 4.37 14.50 -4.92
C HIS A 217 4.17 13.18 -4.18
N PHE A 218 5.15 12.73 -3.38
CA PHE A 218 5.05 11.50 -2.61
C PHE A 218 4.17 11.70 -1.37
N TRP A 219 2.85 11.68 -1.57
CA TRP A 219 1.85 11.99 -0.54
C TRP A 219 1.93 11.13 0.74
N PRO A 220 2.34 9.84 0.72
CA PRO A 220 2.48 9.07 1.96
C PRO A 220 3.45 9.73 2.95
N ALA A 221 4.57 10.28 2.47
CA ALA A 221 5.53 10.97 3.32
C ALA A 221 4.93 12.24 3.94
N PHE A 222 4.18 13.04 3.16
CA PHE A 222 3.53 14.23 3.72
C PHE A 222 2.51 13.88 4.80
N TYR A 223 1.72 12.81 4.58
CA TYR A 223 0.77 12.31 5.56
C TYR A 223 1.46 11.86 6.86
N ARG A 224 2.54 11.10 6.78
CA ARG A 224 3.31 10.66 7.96
C ARG A 224 3.97 11.82 8.70
N ILE A 225 4.56 12.79 7.99
CA ILE A 225 5.13 13.99 8.61
C ILE A 225 4.05 14.80 9.34
N ALA A 226 2.87 14.96 8.73
CA ALA A 226 1.75 15.62 9.39
C ALA A 226 1.36 14.87 10.66
N SER A 227 1.18 13.55 10.58
CA SER A 227 0.81 12.72 11.74
C SER A 227 1.78 12.90 12.92
N LEU A 228 3.10 12.92 12.65
CA LEU A 228 4.12 13.18 13.68
C LEU A 228 4.10 14.61 14.25
N ALA A 229 3.60 15.60 13.51
CA ALA A 229 3.53 16.99 13.95
C ALA A 229 2.25 17.34 14.74
N SER A 230 1.28 16.41 14.78
CA SER A 230 -0.06 16.66 15.33
C SER A 230 -0.07 17.03 16.82
N GLU A 231 0.94 16.63 17.58
CA GLU A 231 1.00 16.84 19.03
C GLU A 231 1.82 18.08 19.46
N GLY A 232 2.29 18.92 18.54
CA GLY A 232 3.13 20.06 18.94
C GLY A 232 3.40 21.15 17.92
N ASN A 233 2.99 20.98 16.66
CA ASN A 233 3.21 22.01 15.65
C ASN A 233 2.07 22.04 14.63
N MET A 234 0.96 22.67 15.01
CA MET A 234 -0.25 22.78 14.18
C MET A 234 0.01 23.44 12.82
N THR A 235 0.86 24.46 12.76
CA THR A 235 1.22 25.10 11.49
C THR A 235 1.91 24.12 10.53
N ARG A 236 2.89 23.35 11.04
CA ARG A 236 3.57 22.31 10.26
C ARG A 236 2.63 21.18 9.87
N TYR A 237 1.74 20.78 10.79
CA TYR A 237 0.70 19.80 10.55
C TYR A 237 -0.18 20.22 9.37
N GLU A 238 -0.83 21.39 9.43
CA GLU A 238 -1.73 21.88 8.38
C GLU A 238 -1.03 22.02 7.03
N TYR A 239 0.19 22.57 7.01
CA TYR A 239 0.97 22.71 5.80
C TYR A 239 1.23 21.34 5.13
N LYS A 240 1.54 20.32 5.91
CA LYS A 240 1.81 18.97 5.39
C LYS A 240 0.54 18.24 4.96
N ILE A 241 -0.58 18.44 5.67
CA ILE A 241 -1.90 17.94 5.22
C ILE A 241 -2.28 18.56 3.86
N LYS A 242 -2.15 19.88 3.70
CA LYS A 242 -2.39 20.56 2.42
C LYS A 242 -1.51 20.00 1.29
N LYS A 243 -0.22 19.76 1.56
CA LYS A 243 0.70 19.14 0.59
C LYS A 243 0.31 17.70 0.22
N ALA A 244 -0.19 16.92 1.18
CA ALA A 244 -0.70 15.57 0.91
C ALA A 244 -1.95 15.63 0.01
N ILE A 245 -2.90 16.54 0.31
CA ILE A 245 -4.11 16.78 -0.51
C ILE A 245 -3.72 17.17 -1.94
N GLU A 246 -2.91 18.22 -2.11
CA GLU A 246 -2.44 18.68 -3.43
C GLU A 246 -1.79 17.53 -4.24
N SER A 247 -1.02 16.68 -3.56
CA SER A 247 -0.35 15.54 -4.20
C SER A 247 -1.36 14.49 -4.64
N ILE A 248 -2.34 14.12 -3.80
CA ILE A 248 -3.38 13.15 -4.16
C ILE A 248 -4.23 13.66 -5.33
N GLU A 249 -4.67 14.92 -5.30
CA GLU A 249 -5.46 15.54 -6.36
C GLU A 249 -4.71 15.56 -7.70
N LEU A 250 -3.39 15.78 -7.68
CA LEU A 250 -2.56 15.71 -8.88
C LEU A 250 -2.59 14.32 -9.52
N PHE A 251 -2.60 13.24 -8.72
CA PHE A 251 -2.70 11.87 -9.23
C PHE A 251 -4.10 11.52 -9.73
N GLN A 252 -5.16 12.08 -9.16
CA GLN A 252 -6.54 11.82 -9.61
C GLN A 252 -6.78 12.20 -11.07
N ASN A 253 -6.02 13.15 -11.61
CA ASN A 253 -6.11 13.55 -13.02
C ASN A 253 -5.36 12.63 -13.99
N ARG A 254 -4.63 11.62 -13.47
CA ARG A 254 -3.86 10.67 -14.28
C ARG A 254 -4.65 9.40 -14.59
N GLU A 255 -4.10 8.56 -15.45
CA GLU A 255 -4.66 7.25 -15.76
C GLU A 255 -4.81 6.38 -14.51
N ARG A 256 -5.76 5.45 -14.52
CA ARG A 256 -6.17 4.67 -13.34
C ARG A 256 -5.00 3.91 -12.70
N GLU A 257 -4.09 3.39 -13.50
CA GLU A 257 -2.92 2.62 -13.04
C GLU A 257 -1.92 3.50 -12.25
N GLU A 258 -1.82 4.79 -12.60
CA GLU A 258 -0.98 5.74 -11.86
C GLU A 258 -1.63 6.25 -10.56
N ARG A 259 -2.95 6.10 -10.40
CA ARG A 259 -3.65 6.55 -9.18
C ARG A 259 -3.34 5.65 -7.99
N LEU A 260 -3.21 4.34 -8.21
CA LEU A 260 -3.03 3.35 -7.15
C LEU A 260 -1.56 3.20 -6.72
N TYR A 261 -0.68 4.07 -7.24
CA TYR A 261 0.77 3.91 -7.19
C TYR A 261 1.34 3.85 -5.76
N TYR A 262 0.64 4.39 -4.77
CA TYR A 262 1.11 4.44 -3.38
C TYR A 262 0.24 3.67 -2.37
N GLU A 263 -0.77 2.92 -2.81
CA GLU A 263 -1.66 2.18 -1.90
C GLU A 263 -0.91 1.10 -1.10
N CYS A 264 0.14 0.52 -1.68
CA CYS A 264 0.97 -0.50 -1.03
C CYS A 264 1.70 -0.01 0.22
N PHE A 265 1.90 1.31 0.36
CA PHE A 265 2.56 1.91 1.53
C PHE A 265 1.59 2.26 2.65
N MET A 266 0.29 2.21 2.36
CA MET A 266 -0.76 2.75 3.20
C MET A 266 -1.83 1.69 3.43
N ASP A 267 -1.41 0.46 3.75
CA ASP A 267 -2.28 -0.68 4.10
C ASP A 267 -3.45 -0.92 3.12
N GLY A 268 -3.25 -0.64 1.83
CA GLY A 268 -4.27 -0.83 0.79
C GLY A 268 -5.41 0.21 0.80
N PHE A 269 -5.30 1.27 1.60
CA PHE A 269 -6.27 2.36 1.58
C PHE A 269 -6.12 3.21 0.30
N SER A 270 -7.26 3.52 -0.33
CA SER A 270 -7.25 4.29 -1.56
C SER A 270 -6.89 5.76 -1.34
N PRO A 271 -6.27 6.45 -2.33
CA PRO A 271 -5.99 7.88 -2.23
C PRO A 271 -7.26 8.70 -1.99
N ASP A 272 -8.39 8.31 -2.59
CA ASP A 272 -9.69 8.98 -2.41
C ASP A 272 -10.18 8.93 -0.97
N TYR A 273 -9.93 7.81 -0.28
CA TYR A 273 -10.25 7.67 1.13
C TYR A 273 -9.42 8.62 1.98
N PHE A 274 -8.10 8.68 1.75
CA PHE A 274 -7.23 9.63 2.46
C PHE A 274 -7.59 11.08 2.17
N LEU A 275 -7.89 11.43 0.93
CA LEU A 275 -8.30 12.78 0.57
C LEU A 275 -9.48 13.25 1.43
N ARG A 276 -10.52 12.41 1.56
CA ARG A 276 -11.69 12.74 2.39
C ARG A 276 -11.35 12.91 3.86
N ILE A 277 -10.46 12.07 4.41
CA ILE A 277 -10.00 12.21 5.80
C ILE A 277 -9.22 13.51 5.97
N LEU A 278 -8.28 13.78 5.06
CA LEU A 278 -7.39 14.93 5.15
C LEU A 278 -8.14 16.26 5.06
N VAL A 279 -9.12 16.35 4.14
CA VAL A 279 -10.00 17.53 4.03
C VAL A 279 -10.78 17.75 5.32
N LYS A 280 -11.32 16.69 5.92
CA LYS A 280 -12.04 16.81 7.20
C LYS A 280 -11.16 17.25 8.36
N LYS A 281 -9.87 16.91 8.36
CA LYS A 281 -8.93 17.33 9.40
C LYS A 281 -8.48 18.79 9.30
N LEU A 282 -8.86 19.52 8.24
CA LEU A 282 -8.56 20.94 8.05
C LEU A 282 -9.73 21.86 8.42
N VAL A 283 -10.93 21.30 8.68
CA VAL A 283 -12.14 22.02 9.09
C VAL A 283 -12.31 21.90 10.59
#